data_AF-A0A3D8T215-F1
#
_entry.id   AF-A0A3D8T215-F1
#
_cell.length_a   1.000
_cell.length_b   1.000
_cell.length_c   1.000
_cell.angle_alpha   90.00
_cell.angle_beta   90.00
_cell.angle_gamma   90.00
#
_symmetry.space_group_name_H-M   'P 1'
#
loop_
_entity.id
_entity.type
_entity.pdbx_description
1 polymer ?
#
loop_
_entity_poly.entity_id
_entity_poly.type
_entity_poly.pdbx_seq_one_letter_code
_entity_poly.pdbx_strand_id
1 'polypeptide(L)'
;MAPIIYPLTLSQRVQQRDLFRADRTTLEAKLTQIREACNSKVQCEGEFPSCNKHVLAAIEEYRQYYLNPAPGRWHSELLSYREEMTAMFANEDCTLDQIHERASRELRHHLQSDLCVLNNEDSESMRAYKKAALEMLSSGRDIGEVLEYYLNEQINSIADEEVQRFIWALQEASTPEERIPLYVRYYCQPLPSDSKSMENFKAKYARQFQQGIPHDSVLESMRKEAEGSRSAGNNDLQARLVDLQMAQSAHMKSLARKAAKDQKMKNAEPSPQPIDMPCSIPDCGVRVDLEDEEYPGPIECSLCDWLSQKDETRKRYPYCTRQHAEQDFSNHDRRHHACIAESECYYNPFSAPDVQGGGICPDCMTKGQASFFCSQQCFRKNAATHRKLARCGGGDYKASLELFHASENTIPS
;
A
#
# COMPACT_ATOMS: atom_id res chain seq x y z
N MET A 1 22.51 32.68 -27.45
CA MET A 1 22.04 31.28 -27.48
C MET A 1 22.60 30.57 -26.25
N ALA A 2 21.90 29.56 -25.72
CA ALA A 2 22.39 28.82 -24.55
C ALA A 2 23.52 27.87 -24.99
N PRO A 3 24.60 27.72 -24.20
CA PRO A 3 25.70 26.82 -24.54
C PRO A 3 25.21 25.37 -24.62
N ILE A 4 25.85 24.54 -25.46
CA ILE A 4 25.59 23.10 -25.49
C ILE A 4 25.95 22.50 -24.13
N ILE A 5 24.99 21.82 -23.51
CA ILE A 5 25.18 21.11 -22.26
C ILE A 5 25.24 19.62 -22.61
N TYR A 6 26.35 18.98 -22.25
CA TYR A 6 26.52 17.54 -22.40
C TYR A 6 26.19 16.80 -21.09
N PRO A 7 25.75 15.53 -21.16
CA PRO A 7 25.37 14.81 -22.39
C PRO A 7 24.06 15.35 -22.98
N LEU A 8 23.91 15.22 -24.30
CA LEU A 8 22.72 15.65 -25.03
C LEU A 8 21.51 14.79 -24.67
N THR A 9 20.32 15.41 -24.70
CA THR A 9 19.06 14.68 -24.59
C THR A 9 18.77 13.90 -25.87
N LEU A 10 17.85 12.91 -25.81
CA LEU A 10 17.51 12.11 -26.99
C LEU A 10 16.96 12.98 -28.13
N SER A 11 16.11 13.97 -27.82
CA SER A 11 15.55 14.88 -28.82
C SER A 11 16.63 15.71 -29.50
N GLN A 12 17.65 16.15 -28.74
CA GLN A 12 18.79 16.89 -29.29
C GLN A 12 19.63 16.01 -30.22
N ARG A 13 19.96 14.79 -29.80
CA ARG A 13 20.72 13.83 -30.63
C ARG A 13 19.98 13.50 -31.93
N VAL A 14 18.68 13.23 -31.82
CA VAL A 14 17.84 12.91 -32.97
C VAL A 14 17.74 14.10 -33.92
N GLN A 15 17.52 15.31 -33.40
CA GLN A 15 17.52 16.52 -34.22
C GLN A 15 18.86 16.74 -34.93
N GLN A 16 19.98 16.59 -34.22
CA GLN A 16 21.33 16.70 -34.80
C GLN A 16 21.56 15.65 -35.88
N ARG A 17 21.15 14.40 -35.65
CA ARG A 17 21.22 13.31 -36.63
C ARG A 17 20.44 13.64 -37.90
N ASP A 18 19.20 14.11 -37.76
CA ASP A 18 18.34 14.42 -38.91
C ASP A 18 18.92 15.58 -39.73
N LEU A 19 19.40 16.64 -39.05
CA LEU A 19 20.07 17.76 -39.70
C LEU A 19 21.37 17.31 -40.38
N PHE A 20 22.18 16.47 -39.73
CA PHE A 20 23.41 15.92 -40.32
C PHE A 20 23.12 15.11 -41.59
N ARG A 21 22.09 14.24 -41.58
CA ARG A 21 21.66 13.47 -42.76
C ARG A 21 21.15 14.39 -43.88
N ALA A 22 20.38 15.41 -43.55
CA ALA A 22 19.84 16.36 -44.53
C ALA A 22 20.96 17.22 -45.16
N ASP A 23 21.89 17.73 -44.35
CA ASP A 23 23.03 18.54 -44.79
C ASP A 23 23.96 17.70 -45.67
N ARG A 24 24.24 16.44 -45.29
CA ARG A 24 25.06 15.52 -46.08
C ARG A 24 24.41 15.19 -47.42
N THR A 25 23.12 14.83 -47.45
CA THR A 25 22.38 14.58 -48.69
C THR A 25 22.40 15.81 -49.61
N THR A 26 22.25 17.01 -49.04
CA THR A 26 22.29 18.27 -49.79
C THR A 26 23.66 18.51 -50.40
N LEU A 27 24.73 18.34 -49.61
CA LEU A 27 26.11 18.47 -50.08
C LEU A 27 26.41 17.46 -51.21
N GLU A 28 26.09 16.18 -51.02
CA GLU A 28 26.32 15.14 -52.04
C GLU A 28 25.59 15.45 -53.35
N ALA A 29 24.33 15.93 -53.27
CA ALA A 29 23.56 16.34 -54.45
C ALA A 29 24.20 17.54 -55.17
N LYS A 30 24.66 18.56 -54.41
CA LYS A 30 25.32 19.76 -54.95
C LYS A 30 26.67 19.42 -55.60
N LEU A 31 27.49 18.60 -54.95
CA LEU A 31 28.75 18.13 -55.51
C LEU A 31 28.54 17.31 -56.79
N THR A 32 27.49 16.48 -56.83
CA THR A 32 27.12 15.73 -58.04
C THR A 32 26.73 16.68 -59.18
N GLN A 33 25.88 17.67 -58.91
CA GLN A 33 25.51 18.69 -59.90
C GLN A 33 26.74 19.47 -60.43
N ILE A 34 27.68 19.82 -59.56
CA ILE A 34 28.92 20.51 -59.95
C ILE A 34 29.78 19.63 -60.87
N ARG A 35 29.93 18.34 -60.54
CA ARG A 35 30.69 17.38 -61.35
C ARG A 35 30.06 17.18 -62.73
N GLU A 36 28.75 16.98 -62.77
CA GLU A 36 28.00 16.82 -64.03
C GLU A 36 28.05 18.09 -64.90
N ALA A 37 27.93 19.28 -64.29
CA ALA A 37 28.06 20.55 -65.00
C ALA A 37 29.48 20.79 -65.55
N CYS A 38 30.51 20.31 -64.84
CA CYS A 38 31.90 20.38 -65.30
C CYS A 38 32.13 19.46 -66.50
N ASN A 39 31.66 18.21 -66.40
CA ASN A 39 31.90 17.18 -67.42
C ASN A 39 31.07 17.36 -68.70
N SER A 40 29.97 18.11 -68.63
CA SER A 40 29.09 18.38 -69.79
C SER A 40 29.49 19.60 -70.63
N LYS A 41 30.40 20.46 -70.14
CA LYS A 41 30.77 21.70 -70.82
C LYS A 41 32.10 21.58 -71.56
N VAL A 42 32.06 21.80 -72.88
CA VAL A 42 33.24 21.89 -73.78
C VAL A 42 34.21 23.02 -73.37
N GLN A 43 33.76 23.98 -72.57
CA GLN A 43 34.53 25.16 -72.13
C GLN A 43 35.30 24.97 -70.82
N CYS A 44 35.26 23.78 -70.21
CA CYS A 44 36.12 23.45 -69.08
C CYS A 44 37.50 23.06 -69.60
N GLU A 45 38.57 23.63 -69.04
CA GLU A 45 39.97 23.22 -69.31
C GLU A 45 40.28 21.85 -68.66
N GLY A 46 39.48 20.82 -69.01
CA GLY A 46 39.60 19.43 -68.54
C GLY A 46 38.41 18.92 -67.72
N GLU A 47 38.53 17.68 -67.24
CA GLU A 47 37.55 16.99 -66.40
C GLU A 47 37.67 17.41 -64.93
N PHE A 48 36.58 17.37 -64.15
CA PHE A 48 36.69 17.60 -62.70
C PHE A 48 37.69 16.61 -62.09
N PRO A 49 38.68 17.05 -61.29
CA PRO A 49 38.79 18.35 -60.60
C PRO A 49 39.73 19.38 -61.25
N SER A 50 40.10 19.29 -62.54
CA SER A 50 41.04 20.23 -63.16
C SER A 50 40.46 21.62 -63.45
N CYS A 51 39.12 21.77 -63.43
CA CYS A 51 38.46 23.04 -63.66
C CYS A 51 38.38 23.90 -62.39
N ASN A 52 39.20 24.95 -62.30
CA ASN A 52 39.29 25.84 -61.14
C ASN A 52 37.92 26.43 -60.71
N LYS A 53 37.08 26.85 -61.67
CA LYS A 53 35.73 27.38 -61.37
C LYS A 53 34.85 26.37 -60.62
N HIS A 54 34.86 25.10 -61.02
CA HIS A 54 34.03 24.07 -60.39
C HIS A 54 34.65 23.58 -59.07
N VAL A 55 35.98 23.63 -58.93
CA VAL A 55 36.66 23.40 -57.64
C VAL A 55 36.26 24.47 -56.63
N LEU A 56 36.31 25.75 -56.98
CA LEU A 56 35.87 26.85 -56.11
C LEU A 56 34.39 26.73 -55.73
N ALA A 57 33.53 26.31 -56.66
CA ALA A 57 32.14 26.03 -56.36
C ALA A 57 31.99 24.89 -55.33
N ALA A 58 32.75 23.80 -55.49
CA ALA A 58 32.73 22.69 -54.52
C ALA A 58 33.23 23.11 -53.13
N ILE A 59 34.29 23.94 -53.07
CA ILE A 59 34.80 24.50 -51.82
C ILE A 59 33.73 25.34 -51.11
N GLU A 60 32.98 26.16 -51.85
CA GLU A 60 31.89 26.95 -51.27
C GLU A 60 30.76 26.05 -50.73
N GLU A 61 30.41 24.95 -51.40
CA GLU A 61 29.43 23.99 -50.86
C GLU A 61 29.92 23.33 -49.55
N TYR A 62 31.21 22.98 -49.46
CA TYR A 62 31.81 22.49 -48.20
C TYR A 62 31.82 23.57 -47.12
N ARG A 63 32.07 24.83 -47.50
CA ARG A 63 32.00 25.97 -46.58
C ARG A 63 30.60 26.08 -45.98
N GLN A 64 29.56 26.03 -46.82
CA GLN A 64 28.18 26.04 -46.36
C GLN A 64 27.89 24.84 -45.44
N TYR A 65 28.35 23.64 -45.80
CA TYR A 65 28.18 22.44 -44.98
C TYR A 65 28.79 22.58 -43.57
N TYR A 66 30.01 23.11 -43.44
CA TYR A 66 30.69 23.22 -42.15
C TYR A 66 30.35 24.48 -41.33
N LEU A 67 29.88 25.55 -41.99
CA LEU A 67 29.66 26.86 -41.34
C LEU A 67 28.21 27.31 -41.31
N ASN A 68 27.24 26.48 -41.73
CA ASN A 68 25.82 26.83 -41.67
C ASN A 68 25.42 27.29 -40.24
N PRO A 69 24.88 28.50 -40.05
CA PRO A 69 24.51 29.03 -38.73
C PRO A 69 23.18 28.49 -38.20
N ALA A 70 22.46 27.65 -38.96
CA ALA A 70 21.13 27.25 -38.54
C ALA A 70 21.15 26.36 -37.27
N PRO A 71 20.24 26.64 -36.32
CA PRO A 71 20.27 26.09 -34.98
C PRO A 71 20.07 24.57 -34.97
N GLY A 72 20.59 23.93 -33.93
CA GLY A 72 20.44 22.49 -33.71
C GLY A 72 21.48 21.63 -34.43
N ARG A 73 22.38 22.21 -35.22
CA ARG A 73 23.57 21.50 -35.73
C ARG A 73 24.58 21.32 -34.60
N TRP A 74 25.32 20.22 -34.62
CA TRP A 74 26.34 19.90 -33.61
C TRP A 74 27.41 21.00 -33.44
N HIS A 75 27.71 21.73 -34.53
CA HIS A 75 28.68 22.83 -34.54
C HIS A 75 28.06 24.24 -34.41
N SER A 76 26.72 24.36 -34.33
CA SER A 76 26.04 25.67 -34.43
C SER A 76 26.44 26.64 -33.32
N GLU A 77 26.65 26.13 -32.11
CA GLU A 77 27.00 26.93 -30.92
C GLU A 77 28.51 26.96 -30.63
N LEU A 78 29.34 26.35 -31.47
CA LEU A 78 30.79 26.28 -31.28
C LEU A 78 31.47 27.50 -31.92
N LEU A 79 31.44 28.64 -31.22
CA LEU A 79 31.96 29.91 -31.74
C LEU A 79 33.43 29.81 -32.19
N SER A 80 34.30 29.22 -31.36
CA SER A 80 35.72 29.06 -31.70
C SER A 80 35.93 28.21 -32.96
N TYR A 81 35.21 27.09 -33.08
CA TYR A 81 35.22 26.26 -34.29
C TYR A 81 34.80 27.05 -35.52
N ARG A 82 33.73 27.84 -35.44
CA ARG A 82 33.23 28.64 -36.57
C ARG A 82 34.23 29.72 -36.99
N GLU A 83 34.80 30.43 -36.04
CA GLU A 83 35.81 31.47 -36.29
C GLU A 83 37.04 30.87 -36.98
N GLU A 84 37.58 29.77 -36.44
CA GLU A 84 38.73 29.08 -36.99
C GLU A 84 38.45 28.50 -38.39
N MET A 85 37.32 27.79 -38.57
CA MET A 85 36.93 27.25 -39.86
C MET A 85 36.69 28.36 -40.90
N THR A 86 36.13 29.50 -40.49
CA THR A 86 35.97 30.66 -41.38
C THR A 86 37.33 31.19 -41.83
N ALA A 87 38.30 31.28 -40.92
CA ALA A 87 39.67 31.68 -41.24
C ALA A 87 40.37 30.67 -42.17
N MET A 88 40.17 29.37 -41.94
CA MET A 88 40.71 28.31 -42.81
C MET A 88 40.15 28.40 -44.24
N PHE A 89 38.84 28.59 -44.41
CA PHE A 89 38.24 28.78 -45.74
C PHE A 89 38.65 30.08 -46.44
N ALA A 90 39.11 31.08 -45.69
CA ALA A 90 39.61 32.35 -46.24
C ALA A 90 41.11 32.30 -46.59
N ASN A 91 41.84 31.28 -46.13
CA ASN A 91 43.27 31.13 -46.35
C ASN A 91 43.54 30.28 -47.61
N GLU A 92 44.17 30.87 -48.63
CA GLU A 92 44.52 30.20 -49.88
C GLU A 92 45.53 29.04 -49.70
N ASP A 93 46.35 29.08 -48.65
CA ASP A 93 47.31 28.02 -48.33
C ASP A 93 46.67 26.80 -47.61
N CYS A 94 45.41 26.94 -47.18
CA CYS A 94 44.71 25.88 -46.45
C CYS A 94 44.04 24.90 -47.43
N THR A 95 44.39 23.61 -47.35
CA THR A 95 43.77 22.58 -48.19
C THR A 95 42.44 22.11 -47.63
N LEU A 96 41.59 21.58 -48.50
CA LEU A 96 40.32 20.99 -48.08
C LEU A 96 40.51 19.78 -47.14
N ASP A 97 41.59 19.02 -47.30
CA ASP A 97 41.94 17.92 -46.38
C ASP A 97 42.20 18.42 -44.96
N GLN A 98 42.90 19.55 -44.81
CA GLN A 98 43.12 20.18 -43.49
C GLN A 98 41.79 20.65 -42.87
N ILE A 99 40.87 21.17 -43.67
CA ILE A 99 39.53 21.56 -43.24
C ILE A 99 38.74 20.32 -42.78
N HIS A 100 38.77 19.23 -43.54
CA HIS A 100 38.14 17.96 -43.17
C HIS A 100 38.74 17.38 -41.88
N GLU A 101 40.06 17.44 -41.72
CA GLU A 101 40.73 16.98 -40.51
C GLU A 101 40.32 17.82 -39.29
N ARG A 102 40.26 19.14 -39.44
CA ARG A 102 39.82 20.06 -38.38
C ARG A 102 38.38 19.79 -37.95
N ALA A 103 37.47 19.60 -38.91
CA ALA A 103 36.07 19.27 -38.66
C ALA A 103 35.94 17.89 -37.99
N SER A 104 36.70 16.90 -38.46
CA SER A 104 36.72 15.55 -37.89
C SER A 104 37.21 15.56 -36.44
N ARG A 105 38.24 16.35 -36.13
CA ARG A 105 38.75 16.54 -34.77
C ARG A 105 37.70 17.16 -33.85
N GLU A 106 36.97 18.19 -34.30
CA GLU A 106 35.88 18.78 -33.51
C GLU A 106 34.73 17.79 -33.29
N LEU A 107 34.33 17.09 -34.35
CA LEU A 107 33.26 16.10 -34.27
C LEU A 107 33.62 14.98 -33.29
N ARG A 108 34.88 14.52 -33.27
CA ARG A 108 35.35 13.55 -32.26
C ARG A 108 35.21 14.11 -30.85
N HIS A 109 35.64 15.35 -30.62
CA HIS A 109 35.54 15.97 -29.31
C HIS A 109 34.08 16.13 -28.85
N HIS A 110 33.19 16.51 -29.77
CA HIS A 110 31.75 16.56 -29.56
C HIS A 110 31.20 15.18 -29.15
N LEU A 111 31.53 14.12 -29.87
CA LEU A 111 31.08 12.75 -29.58
C LEU A 111 31.66 12.20 -28.26
N GLN A 112 32.91 12.51 -27.94
CA GLN A 112 33.51 12.15 -26.65
C GLN A 112 32.74 12.80 -25.50
N SER A 113 32.41 14.08 -25.64
CA SER A 113 31.68 14.85 -24.63
C SER A 113 30.23 14.41 -24.49
N ASP A 114 29.59 13.93 -25.56
CA ASP A 114 28.21 13.46 -25.51
C ASP A 114 28.07 11.99 -25.06
N LEU A 115 28.82 11.09 -25.69
CA LEU A 115 28.59 9.64 -25.56
C LEU A 115 29.43 9.01 -24.45
N CYS A 116 30.62 9.53 -24.18
CA CYS A 116 31.61 8.86 -23.34
C CYS A 116 31.61 9.34 -21.88
N VAL A 117 30.69 10.24 -21.50
CA VAL A 117 30.56 10.73 -20.13
C VAL A 117 30.02 9.63 -19.22
N LEU A 118 30.76 9.37 -18.13
CA LEU A 118 30.40 8.38 -17.12
C LEU A 118 29.48 9.02 -16.07
N ASN A 119 28.37 8.36 -15.78
CA ASN A 119 27.44 8.73 -14.72
C ASN A 119 27.54 7.76 -13.54
N ASN A 120 27.17 8.23 -12.34
CA ASN A 120 27.17 7.39 -11.14
C ASN A 120 26.20 6.20 -11.25
N GLU A 121 25.12 6.38 -12.01
CA GLU A 121 24.07 5.38 -12.25
C GLU A 121 24.43 4.39 -13.37
N ASP A 122 25.54 4.58 -14.10
CA ASP A 122 25.94 3.67 -15.17
C ASP A 122 26.25 2.28 -14.60
N SER A 123 25.73 1.23 -15.24
CA SER A 123 26.12 -0.15 -14.94
C SER A 123 27.60 -0.41 -15.28
N GLU A 124 28.15 -1.52 -14.81
CA GLU A 124 29.52 -1.91 -15.15
C GLU A 124 29.71 -2.08 -16.66
N SER A 125 28.75 -2.72 -17.34
CA SER A 125 28.75 -2.85 -18.80
C SER A 125 28.70 -1.50 -19.50
N MET A 126 27.88 -0.56 -19.02
CA MET A 126 27.82 0.80 -19.57
C MET A 126 29.14 1.56 -19.42
N ARG A 127 29.78 1.46 -18.26
CA ARG A 127 31.09 2.08 -18.05
C ARG A 127 32.15 1.46 -18.95
N ALA A 128 32.09 0.15 -19.19
CA ALA A 128 33.05 -0.55 -20.04
C ALA A 128 32.98 -0.07 -21.49
N TYR A 129 31.81 -0.12 -22.13
CA TYR A 129 31.72 0.28 -23.55
C TYR A 129 31.94 1.79 -23.75
N LYS A 130 31.54 2.65 -22.79
CA LYS A 130 31.81 4.10 -22.86
C LYS A 130 33.31 4.40 -22.82
N LYS A 131 34.07 3.71 -21.96
CA LYS A 131 35.54 3.82 -21.92
C LYS A 131 36.19 3.32 -23.20
N ALA A 132 35.75 2.17 -23.71
CA ALA A 132 36.26 1.64 -24.97
C ALA A 132 35.98 2.60 -26.14
N ALA A 133 34.78 3.17 -26.23
CA ALA A 133 34.45 4.16 -27.25
C ALA A 133 35.31 5.43 -27.13
N LEU A 134 35.58 5.90 -25.91
CA LEU A 134 36.48 7.03 -25.66
C LEU A 134 37.89 6.75 -26.20
N GLU A 135 38.43 5.57 -25.93
CA GLU A 135 39.74 5.14 -26.41
C GLU A 135 39.78 5.04 -27.94
N MET A 136 38.74 4.48 -28.56
CA MET A 136 38.64 4.40 -30.03
C MET A 136 38.54 5.78 -30.69
N LEU A 137 37.77 6.71 -30.12
CA LEU A 137 37.71 8.08 -30.63
C LEU A 137 39.06 8.79 -30.50
N SER A 138 39.75 8.56 -29.38
CA SER A 138 41.05 9.19 -29.09
C SER A 138 42.20 8.64 -29.94
N SER A 139 42.13 7.37 -30.36
CA SER A 139 43.12 6.75 -31.25
C SER A 139 42.92 7.09 -32.73
N GLY A 140 41.87 7.84 -33.07
CA GLY A 140 41.60 8.24 -34.45
C GLY A 140 40.88 7.19 -35.29
N ARG A 141 40.33 6.12 -34.69
CA ARG A 141 39.51 5.12 -35.39
C ARG A 141 38.35 5.76 -36.15
N ASP A 142 37.89 5.17 -37.25
CA ASP A 142 36.77 5.70 -38.02
C ASP A 142 35.53 5.96 -37.12
N ILE A 143 34.89 7.13 -37.30
CA ILE A 143 33.78 7.54 -36.45
C ILE A 143 32.57 6.61 -36.64
N GLY A 144 32.32 6.14 -37.87
CA GLY A 144 31.23 5.23 -38.16
C GLY A 144 31.39 3.90 -37.43
N GLU A 145 32.59 3.31 -37.49
CA GLU A 145 32.92 2.07 -36.74
C GLU A 145 32.72 2.23 -35.23
N VAL A 146 33.10 3.39 -34.67
CA VAL A 146 32.95 3.63 -33.23
C VAL A 146 31.47 3.78 -32.83
N LEU A 147 30.69 4.49 -33.64
CA LEU A 147 29.24 4.64 -33.40
C LEU A 147 28.51 3.31 -33.52
N GLU A 148 28.88 2.46 -34.48
CA GLU A 148 28.33 1.11 -34.63
C GLU A 148 28.69 0.22 -33.44
N TYR A 149 29.95 0.23 -33.01
CA TYR A 149 30.39 -0.45 -31.78
C TYR A 149 29.56 0.02 -30.57
N TYR A 150 29.45 1.34 -30.37
CA TYR A 150 28.72 1.92 -29.25
C TYR A 150 27.25 1.51 -29.25
N LEU A 151 26.58 1.56 -30.40
CA LEU A 151 25.18 1.17 -30.53
C LEU A 151 24.99 -0.32 -30.21
N ASN A 152 25.83 -1.19 -30.76
CA ASN A 152 25.73 -2.64 -30.54
C ASN A 152 25.94 -3.00 -29.07
N GLU A 153 26.97 -2.44 -28.42
CA GLU A 153 27.22 -2.67 -26.99
C GLU A 153 26.10 -2.10 -26.12
N GLN A 154 25.57 -0.92 -26.46
CA GLN A 154 24.42 -0.35 -25.76
C GLN A 154 23.21 -1.29 -25.82
N ILE A 155 22.89 -1.82 -27.00
CA ILE A 155 21.75 -2.73 -27.18
C ILE A 155 21.97 -4.05 -26.46
N ASN A 156 23.18 -4.63 -26.57
CA ASN A 156 23.55 -5.87 -25.89
C ASN A 156 23.52 -5.74 -24.36
N SER A 157 23.71 -4.52 -23.83
CA SER A 157 23.64 -4.26 -22.39
C SER A 157 22.21 -4.21 -21.82
N ILE A 158 21.19 -4.17 -22.68
CA ILE A 158 19.79 -4.04 -22.29
C ILE A 158 19.17 -5.43 -22.20
N ALA A 159 18.62 -5.80 -21.03
CA ALA A 159 18.02 -7.12 -20.83
C ALA A 159 16.65 -7.29 -21.54
N ASP A 160 15.92 -6.19 -21.75
CA ASP A 160 14.57 -6.22 -22.29
C ASP A 160 14.56 -6.13 -23.83
N GLU A 161 14.11 -7.20 -24.48
CA GLU A 161 14.03 -7.31 -25.94
C GLU A 161 13.08 -6.29 -26.58
N GLU A 162 12.04 -5.83 -25.87
CA GLU A 162 11.15 -4.79 -26.40
C GLU A 162 11.85 -3.44 -26.46
N VAL A 163 12.67 -3.13 -25.46
CA VAL A 163 13.52 -1.93 -25.43
C VAL A 163 14.56 -2.00 -26.55
N GLN A 164 15.21 -3.15 -26.74
CA GLN A 164 16.15 -3.33 -27.86
C GLN A 164 15.49 -3.09 -29.22
N ARG A 165 14.31 -3.68 -29.45
CA ARG A 165 13.54 -3.48 -30.70
C ARG A 165 13.14 -2.03 -30.91
N PHE A 166 12.72 -1.34 -29.84
CA PHE A 166 12.37 0.07 -29.90
C PHE A 166 13.58 0.93 -30.31
N ILE A 167 14.75 0.70 -29.70
CA ILE A 167 15.98 1.44 -30.03
C ILE A 167 16.39 1.19 -31.48
N TRP A 168 16.38 -0.06 -31.95
CA TRP A 168 16.69 -0.39 -33.35
C TRP A 168 15.75 0.34 -34.32
N ALA A 169 14.44 0.24 -34.11
CA ALA A 169 13.46 0.92 -34.95
C ALA A 169 13.64 2.45 -34.94
N LEU A 170 14.05 3.03 -33.81
CA LEU A 170 14.33 4.46 -33.69
C LEU A 170 15.57 4.88 -34.51
N GLN A 171 16.58 4.02 -34.62
CA GLN A 171 17.77 4.29 -35.43
C GLN A 171 17.48 4.23 -36.93
N GLU A 172 16.61 3.31 -37.35
CA GLU A 172 16.14 3.17 -38.73
C GLU A 172 15.24 4.34 -39.17
N ALA A 173 14.39 4.82 -38.26
CA ALA A 173 13.49 5.93 -38.55
C ALA A 173 14.26 7.22 -38.88
N SER A 174 14.00 7.78 -40.05
CA SER A 174 14.69 8.95 -40.60
C SER A 174 13.88 10.24 -40.47
N THR A 175 12.55 10.14 -40.32
CA THR A 175 11.67 11.31 -40.19
C THR A 175 10.96 11.38 -38.83
N PRO A 176 10.53 12.57 -38.37
CA PRO A 176 9.69 12.69 -37.19
C PRO A 176 8.41 11.87 -37.29
N GLU A 177 7.80 11.83 -38.46
CA GLU A 177 6.55 11.13 -38.76
C GLU A 177 6.70 9.61 -38.57
N GLU A 178 7.84 9.04 -38.95
CA GLU A 178 8.18 7.63 -38.73
C GLU A 178 8.40 7.31 -37.24
N ARG A 179 8.86 8.29 -36.44
CA ARG A 179 9.15 8.09 -35.01
C ARG A 179 7.93 8.19 -34.11
N ILE A 180 6.94 9.02 -34.48
CA ILE A 180 5.68 9.16 -33.73
C ILE A 180 5.03 7.80 -33.41
N PRO A 181 4.77 6.89 -34.37
CA PRO A 181 4.16 5.61 -34.06
C PRO A 181 5.05 4.72 -33.17
N LEU A 182 6.38 4.85 -33.25
CA LEU A 182 7.30 4.13 -32.37
C LEU A 182 7.15 4.60 -30.91
N TYR A 183 7.11 5.91 -30.68
CA TYR A 183 6.89 6.48 -29.34
C TYR A 183 5.53 6.12 -28.78
N VAL A 184 4.47 6.23 -29.59
CA VAL A 184 3.10 5.88 -29.16
C VAL A 184 3.00 4.41 -28.80
N ARG A 185 3.59 3.52 -29.61
CA ARG A 185 3.61 2.09 -29.34
C ARG A 185 4.37 1.78 -28.05
N TYR A 186 5.57 2.31 -27.89
CA TYR A 186 6.42 1.96 -26.75
C TYR A 186 5.92 2.56 -25.43
N TYR A 187 5.49 3.83 -25.42
CA TYR A 187 5.10 4.51 -24.17
C TYR A 187 3.60 4.49 -23.88
N CYS A 188 2.76 4.45 -24.91
CA CYS A 188 1.32 4.74 -24.78
C CYS A 188 0.43 3.57 -25.22
N GLN A 189 0.98 2.39 -25.50
CA GLN A 189 0.17 1.24 -25.89
C GLN A 189 -0.78 0.84 -24.75
N PRO A 190 -2.10 0.78 -25.01
CA PRO A 190 -3.07 0.30 -24.03
C PRO A 190 -2.80 -1.17 -23.69
N LEU A 191 -2.84 -1.49 -22.41
CA LEU A 191 -2.74 -2.85 -21.91
C LEU A 191 -4.10 -3.30 -21.37
N PRO A 192 -4.46 -4.60 -21.46
CA PRO A 192 -5.72 -5.10 -20.89
C PRO A 192 -5.86 -4.89 -19.37
N SER A 193 -4.74 -4.70 -18.68
CA SER A 193 -4.67 -4.43 -17.24
C SER A 193 -4.76 -2.94 -16.89
N ASP A 194 -4.85 -2.04 -17.87
CA ASP A 194 -4.91 -0.61 -17.60
C ASP A 194 -6.21 -0.22 -16.90
N SER A 195 -6.10 0.63 -15.88
CA SER A 195 -7.27 1.32 -15.34
C SER A 195 -7.74 2.41 -16.31
N LYS A 196 -9.01 2.83 -16.21
CA LYS A 196 -9.54 3.96 -17.00
C LYS A 196 -8.72 5.25 -16.85
N SER A 197 -8.12 5.48 -15.68
CA SER A 197 -7.21 6.61 -15.47
C SER A 197 -5.92 6.46 -16.28
N MET A 198 -5.37 5.24 -16.34
CA MET A 198 -4.17 4.93 -17.14
C MET A 198 -4.45 5.01 -18.63
N GLU A 199 -5.60 4.51 -19.09
CA GLU A 199 -6.04 4.67 -20.49
C GLU A 199 -6.11 6.15 -20.89
N ASN A 200 -6.70 7.00 -20.06
CA ASN A 200 -6.77 8.44 -20.30
C ASN A 200 -5.38 9.10 -20.32
N PHE A 201 -4.51 8.70 -19.39
CA PHE A 201 -3.12 9.16 -19.33
C PHE A 201 -2.38 8.80 -20.63
N LYS A 202 -2.38 7.52 -21.03
CA LYS A 202 -1.75 7.06 -22.28
C LYS A 202 -2.34 7.74 -23.51
N ALA A 203 -3.66 7.89 -23.59
CA ALA A 203 -4.33 8.57 -24.71
C ALA A 203 -3.94 10.06 -24.80
N LYS A 204 -3.80 10.76 -23.67
CA LYS A 204 -3.33 12.15 -23.63
C LYS A 204 -1.93 12.28 -24.23
N TYR A 205 -0.99 11.44 -23.80
CA TYR A 205 0.40 11.53 -24.25
C TYR A 205 0.61 10.98 -25.66
N ALA A 206 -0.19 9.99 -26.09
CA ALA A 206 -0.24 9.59 -27.49
C ALA A 206 -0.60 10.77 -28.41
N ARG A 207 -1.59 11.60 -28.04
CA ARG A 207 -1.94 12.81 -28.80
C ARG A 207 -0.82 13.83 -28.83
N GLN A 208 -0.08 14.01 -27.73
CA GLN A 208 1.07 14.92 -27.70
C GLN A 208 2.17 14.48 -28.68
N PHE A 209 2.51 13.19 -28.72
CA PHE A 209 3.42 12.67 -29.73
C PHE A 209 2.88 12.89 -31.15
N GLN A 210 1.59 12.61 -31.39
CA GLN A 210 0.95 12.83 -32.70
C GLN A 210 0.93 14.30 -33.14
N GLN A 211 0.97 15.24 -32.20
CA GLN A 211 1.09 16.68 -32.45
C GLN A 211 2.53 17.11 -32.77
N GLY A 212 3.50 16.19 -32.76
CA GLY A 212 4.90 16.49 -33.03
C GLY A 212 5.64 17.12 -31.85
N ILE A 213 5.11 17.02 -30.63
CA ILE A 213 5.81 17.52 -29.44
C ILE A 213 7.10 16.69 -29.22
N PRO A 214 8.26 17.31 -28.95
CA PRO A 214 9.53 16.60 -28.80
C PRO A 214 9.50 15.53 -27.71
N HIS A 215 10.17 14.40 -27.97
CA HIS A 215 10.19 13.22 -27.10
C HIS A 215 10.44 13.55 -25.62
N ASP A 216 11.50 14.30 -25.34
CA ASP A 216 11.90 14.57 -23.96
C ASP A 216 10.92 15.50 -23.24
N SER A 217 10.24 16.39 -23.99
CA SER A 217 9.19 17.27 -23.43
C SER A 217 7.95 16.46 -23.03
N VAL A 218 7.58 15.47 -23.84
CA VAL A 218 6.47 14.56 -23.54
C VAL A 218 6.81 13.70 -22.33
N LEU A 219 7.98 13.04 -22.31
CA LEU A 219 8.39 12.21 -21.17
C LEU A 219 8.53 13.01 -19.87
N GLU A 220 9.05 14.24 -19.94
CA GLU A 220 9.13 15.09 -18.77
C GLU A 220 7.76 15.45 -18.21
N SER A 221 6.80 15.73 -19.10
CA SER A 221 5.41 15.97 -18.71
C SER A 221 4.78 14.73 -18.09
N MET A 222 5.00 13.54 -18.69
CA MET A 222 4.56 12.26 -18.15
C MET A 222 5.11 12.00 -16.74
N ARG A 223 6.42 12.23 -16.54
CA ARG A 223 7.07 12.05 -15.23
C ARG A 223 6.48 13.00 -14.17
N LYS A 224 6.32 14.28 -14.50
CA LYS A 224 5.73 15.28 -13.60
C LYS A 224 4.30 14.93 -13.21
N GLU A 225 3.47 14.49 -14.14
CA GLU A 225 2.09 14.08 -13.84
C GLU A 225 2.04 12.79 -13.00
N ALA A 226 2.91 11.83 -13.29
CA ALA A 226 3.02 10.60 -12.50
C ALA A 226 3.53 10.87 -11.07
N GLU A 227 4.46 11.79 -10.90
CA GLU A 227 4.94 12.23 -9.58
C GLU A 227 3.90 13.05 -8.83
N GLY A 228 3.19 13.95 -9.52
CA GLY A 228 2.05 14.69 -8.97
C GLY A 228 0.94 13.77 -8.47
N SER A 229 0.63 12.71 -9.24
CA SER A 229 -0.38 11.72 -8.85
C SER A 229 0.06 10.89 -7.65
N ARG A 230 1.33 10.47 -7.60
CA ARG A 230 1.90 9.73 -6.46
C ARG A 230 1.96 10.56 -5.19
N SER A 231 2.40 11.82 -5.29
CA SER A 231 2.45 12.73 -4.15
C SER A 231 1.06 13.04 -3.59
N ALA A 232 0.06 13.26 -4.45
CA ALA A 232 -1.33 13.42 -4.04
C ALA A 232 -1.88 12.18 -3.31
N GLY A 233 -1.61 10.98 -3.84
CA GLY A 233 -2.01 9.73 -3.19
C GLY A 233 -1.33 9.49 -1.84
N ASN A 234 -0.03 9.77 -1.74
CA ASN A 234 0.71 9.69 -0.48
C ASN A 234 0.16 10.68 0.55
N ASN A 235 -0.19 11.90 0.14
CA ASN A 235 -0.77 12.90 1.03
C ASN A 235 -2.15 12.48 1.54
N ASP A 236 -3.01 11.88 0.70
CA ASP A 236 -4.32 11.34 1.13
C ASP A 236 -4.15 10.18 2.12
N LEU A 237 -3.25 9.26 1.85
CA LEU A 237 -2.94 8.15 2.77
C LEU A 237 -2.38 8.67 4.09
N GLN A 238 -1.50 9.66 4.06
CA GLN A 238 -0.95 10.28 5.26
C GLN A 238 -2.04 10.99 6.08
N ALA A 239 -2.97 11.69 5.43
CA ALA A 239 -4.11 12.31 6.10
C ALA A 239 -5.00 11.26 6.81
N ARG A 240 -5.33 10.17 6.12
CA ARG A 240 -6.10 9.06 6.70
C ARG A 240 -5.37 8.40 7.87
N LEU A 241 -4.06 8.26 7.81
CA LEU A 241 -3.27 7.73 8.92
C LEU A 241 -3.36 8.64 10.16
N VAL A 242 -3.27 9.96 9.97
CA VAL A 242 -3.45 10.93 11.07
C VAL A 242 -4.85 10.83 11.67
N ASP A 243 -5.89 10.74 10.83
CA ASP A 243 -7.27 10.61 11.29
C ASP A 243 -7.48 9.32 12.11
N LEU A 244 -6.91 8.21 11.64
CA LEU A 244 -6.97 6.92 12.36
C LEU A 244 -6.22 6.99 13.69
N GLN A 245 -5.06 7.62 13.75
CA GLN A 245 -4.30 7.82 15.00
C GLN A 245 -5.05 8.70 15.99
N MET A 246 -5.73 9.74 15.51
CA MET A 246 -6.57 10.61 16.34
C MET A 246 -7.79 9.87 16.88
N ALA A 247 -8.46 9.07 16.03
CA ALA A 247 -9.58 8.23 16.43
C ALA A 247 -9.16 7.17 17.47
N GLN A 248 -8.01 6.52 17.27
CA GLN A 248 -7.45 5.56 18.23
C GLN A 248 -7.14 6.24 19.57
N SER A 249 -6.52 7.42 19.54
CA SER A 249 -6.21 8.20 20.75
C SER A 249 -7.48 8.61 21.50
N ALA A 250 -8.52 9.04 20.79
CA ALA A 250 -9.81 9.37 21.37
C ALA A 250 -10.50 8.13 21.98
N HIS A 251 -10.43 6.99 21.31
CA HIS A 251 -10.94 5.72 21.83
C HIS A 251 -10.22 5.31 23.12
N MET A 252 -8.89 5.37 23.16
CA MET A 252 -8.10 5.07 24.35
C MET A 252 -8.43 6.02 25.52
N LYS A 253 -8.61 7.32 25.25
CA LYS A 253 -9.07 8.29 26.26
C LYS A 253 -10.48 7.96 26.76
N SER A 254 -11.38 7.54 25.88
CA SER A 254 -12.74 7.13 26.25
C SER A 254 -12.73 5.89 27.15
N LEU A 255 -11.93 4.87 26.79
CA LEU A 255 -11.73 3.68 27.62
C LEU A 255 -11.16 4.04 29.00
N ALA A 256 -10.14 4.90 29.05
CA ALA A 256 -9.55 5.35 30.31
C ALA A 256 -10.56 6.10 31.19
N ARG A 257 -11.40 6.97 30.60
CA ARG A 257 -12.48 7.66 31.31
C ARG A 257 -13.54 6.70 31.83
N LYS A 258 -13.91 5.68 31.04
CA LYS A 258 -14.87 4.65 31.45
C LYS A 258 -14.32 3.84 32.63
N ALA A 259 -13.07 3.40 32.55
CA ALA A 259 -12.39 2.70 33.64
C ALA A 259 -12.32 3.55 34.92
N ALA A 260 -11.98 4.84 34.81
CA ALA A 260 -11.96 5.75 35.95
C ALA A 260 -13.36 5.96 36.57
N LYS A 261 -14.41 6.01 35.74
CA LYS A 261 -15.81 6.11 36.21
C LYS A 261 -16.24 4.84 36.93
N ASP A 262 -15.91 3.67 36.37
CA ASP A 262 -16.22 2.37 36.96
C ASP A 262 -15.48 2.19 38.30
N GLN A 263 -14.22 2.61 38.39
CA GLN A 263 -13.46 2.62 39.64
C GLN A 263 -14.06 3.58 40.68
N LYS A 264 -14.52 4.75 40.27
CA LYS A 264 -15.20 5.70 41.16
C LYS A 264 -16.54 5.17 41.66
N MET A 265 -17.28 4.41 40.84
CA MET A 265 -18.52 3.75 41.28
C MET A 265 -18.25 2.63 42.27
N LYS A 266 -17.20 1.82 42.08
CA LYS A 266 -16.76 0.81 43.06
C LYS A 266 -16.34 1.43 44.40
N ASN A 267 -15.65 2.57 44.37
CA ASN A 267 -15.24 3.28 45.59
C ASN A 267 -16.39 4.07 46.25
N ALA A 268 -17.56 4.15 45.62
CA ALA A 268 -18.74 4.84 46.15
C ALA A 268 -19.81 3.88 46.69
N GLU A 269 -19.56 2.56 46.67
CA GLU A 269 -20.38 1.61 47.42
C GLU A 269 -20.19 1.86 48.93
N PRO A 270 -21.27 2.00 49.72
CA PRO A 270 -21.15 2.05 51.17
C PRO A 270 -20.56 0.74 51.67
N SER A 271 -19.66 0.82 52.64
CA SER A 271 -19.19 -0.33 53.43
C SER A 271 -20.35 -1.29 53.76
N PRO A 272 -20.20 -2.62 53.57
CA PRO A 272 -21.18 -3.57 54.06
C PRO A 272 -21.37 -3.33 55.56
N GLN A 273 -22.63 -3.23 56.01
CA GLN A 273 -22.92 -3.32 57.43
C GLN A 273 -22.89 -4.80 57.82
N PRO A 274 -22.23 -5.18 58.93
CA PRO A 274 -22.22 -6.57 59.39
C PRO A 274 -23.65 -7.06 59.61
N ILE A 275 -24.01 -8.17 58.97
CA ILE A 275 -25.34 -8.76 59.04
C ILE A 275 -25.41 -9.67 60.27
N ASP A 276 -25.67 -9.09 61.44
CA ASP A 276 -25.88 -9.85 62.68
C ASP A 276 -27.26 -10.54 62.69
N MET A 277 -27.35 -11.86 62.48
CA MET A 277 -28.61 -12.63 62.55
C MET A 277 -28.69 -13.54 63.80
N PRO A 278 -29.87 -13.75 64.42
CA PRO A 278 -30.02 -14.70 65.52
C PRO A 278 -29.93 -16.16 65.04
N CYS A 279 -29.40 -17.05 65.89
CA CYS A 279 -29.40 -18.49 65.64
C CYS A 279 -30.83 -19.02 65.47
N SER A 280 -31.00 -19.94 64.51
CA SER A 280 -32.31 -20.48 64.10
C SER A 280 -32.96 -21.42 65.12
N ILE A 281 -32.21 -21.96 66.08
CA ILE A 281 -32.76 -22.77 67.18
C ILE A 281 -33.56 -21.86 68.13
N PRO A 282 -34.85 -22.17 68.38
CA PRO A 282 -35.62 -21.49 69.41
C PRO A 282 -34.90 -21.57 70.76
N ASP A 283 -34.86 -20.45 71.50
CA ASP A 283 -34.24 -20.32 72.84
C ASP A 283 -32.70 -20.32 72.90
N CYS A 284 -31.97 -20.36 71.77
CA CYS A 284 -30.51 -20.26 71.76
C CYS A 284 -29.98 -18.85 72.12
N GLY A 285 -30.57 -17.80 71.55
CA GLY A 285 -30.22 -16.39 71.85
C GLY A 285 -28.88 -15.89 71.32
N VAL A 286 -28.03 -16.74 70.74
CA VAL A 286 -26.73 -16.37 70.13
C VAL A 286 -26.95 -15.67 68.80
N ARG A 287 -26.18 -14.60 68.53
CA ARG A 287 -26.13 -13.94 67.21
C ARG A 287 -24.95 -14.50 66.41
N VAL A 288 -25.20 -14.73 65.12
CA VAL A 288 -24.26 -15.28 64.14
C VAL A 288 -23.92 -14.16 63.17
N ASP A 289 -22.62 -13.88 63.04
CA ASP A 289 -22.09 -13.03 61.98
C ASP A 289 -21.91 -13.89 60.72
N LEU A 290 -22.49 -13.43 59.61
CA LEU A 290 -22.48 -14.16 58.34
C LEU A 290 -21.25 -13.86 57.48
N GLU A 291 -20.45 -12.88 57.89
CA GLU A 291 -19.20 -12.50 57.23
C GLU A 291 -17.96 -13.01 57.99
N ASP A 292 -18.16 -13.76 59.09
CA ASP A 292 -17.06 -14.36 59.84
C ASP A 292 -16.44 -15.53 59.07
N GLU A 293 -15.31 -15.25 58.40
CA GLU A 293 -14.51 -16.25 57.69
C GLU A 293 -13.60 -17.08 58.63
N GLU A 294 -13.56 -16.79 59.94
CA GLU A 294 -12.78 -17.59 60.89
C GLU A 294 -13.45 -18.94 61.14
N TYR A 295 -12.64 -20.01 61.12
CA TYR A 295 -13.13 -21.38 61.25
C TYR A 295 -13.62 -21.68 62.68
N PRO A 296 -14.81 -22.28 62.87
CA PRO A 296 -15.75 -22.75 61.86
C PRO A 296 -16.80 -21.65 61.61
N GLY A 297 -16.70 -20.96 60.47
CA GLY A 297 -17.58 -19.85 60.12
C GLY A 297 -19.09 -20.19 60.16
N PRO A 298 -19.96 -19.24 59.83
CA PRO A 298 -21.41 -19.39 59.99
C PRO A 298 -21.94 -20.65 59.32
N ILE A 299 -22.60 -21.51 60.10
CA ILE A 299 -23.21 -22.73 59.59
C ILE A 299 -24.61 -22.39 59.13
N GLU A 300 -24.85 -22.42 57.81
CA GLU A 300 -26.15 -22.13 57.23
C GLU A 300 -26.68 -23.30 56.41
N CYS A 301 -28.01 -23.35 56.26
CA CYS A 301 -28.61 -24.23 55.28
C CYS A 301 -28.41 -23.69 53.86
N SER A 302 -27.62 -24.43 53.06
CA SER A 302 -27.30 -24.11 51.65
C SER A 302 -28.52 -23.83 50.78
N LEU A 303 -29.60 -24.59 50.95
CA LEU A 303 -30.81 -24.40 50.15
C LEU A 303 -31.53 -23.12 50.54
N CYS A 304 -31.62 -22.80 51.84
CA CYS A 304 -32.25 -21.57 52.31
C CYS A 304 -31.45 -20.32 51.95
N ASP A 305 -30.13 -20.36 52.03
CA ASP A 305 -29.26 -19.29 51.54
C ASP A 305 -29.49 -19.05 50.05
N TRP A 306 -29.39 -20.11 49.24
CA TRP A 306 -29.64 -20.03 47.80
C TRP A 306 -31.04 -19.50 47.46
N LEU A 307 -32.10 -19.95 48.17
CA LEU A 307 -33.46 -19.45 47.99
C LEU A 307 -33.59 -17.97 48.38
N SER A 308 -32.92 -17.51 49.44
CA SER A 308 -32.94 -16.11 49.88
C SER A 308 -32.29 -15.14 48.89
N GLN A 309 -31.28 -15.60 48.14
CA GLN A 309 -30.66 -14.83 47.07
C GLN A 309 -31.59 -14.65 45.85
N LYS A 310 -32.65 -15.46 45.74
CA LYS A 310 -33.57 -15.51 44.58
C LYS A 310 -34.96 -14.96 44.87
N ASP A 311 -35.31 -14.85 46.14
CA ASP A 311 -36.62 -14.37 46.63
C ASP A 311 -36.43 -13.67 47.98
N GLU A 312 -36.61 -12.35 47.98
CA GLU A 312 -36.43 -11.50 49.17
C GLU A 312 -37.38 -11.86 50.33
N THR A 313 -38.46 -12.62 50.06
CA THR A 313 -39.39 -13.10 51.10
C THR A 313 -38.89 -14.34 51.83
N ARG A 314 -37.88 -15.03 51.29
CA ARG A 314 -37.27 -16.22 51.88
C ARG A 314 -36.23 -15.82 52.92
N LYS A 315 -36.30 -16.46 54.09
CA LYS A 315 -35.38 -16.21 55.21
C LYS A 315 -34.15 -17.11 55.13
N ARG A 316 -33.00 -16.59 55.55
CA ARG A 316 -31.79 -17.36 55.85
C ARG A 316 -31.93 -18.02 57.23
N TYR A 317 -31.25 -19.15 57.41
CA TYR A 317 -31.29 -19.92 58.66
C TYR A 317 -29.86 -20.25 59.12
N PRO A 318 -29.24 -19.33 59.89
CA PRO A 318 -27.92 -19.54 60.46
C PRO A 318 -27.97 -20.29 61.79
N TYR A 319 -26.93 -21.06 62.06
CA TYR A 319 -26.71 -21.81 63.29
C TYR A 319 -25.36 -21.44 63.89
N CYS A 320 -25.34 -21.18 65.20
CA CYS A 320 -24.10 -20.82 65.90
C CYS A 320 -23.18 -22.02 66.15
N THR A 321 -23.69 -23.26 66.03
CA THR A 321 -22.90 -24.49 66.17
C THR A 321 -23.42 -25.60 65.25
N ARG A 322 -22.56 -26.56 64.92
CA ARG A 322 -22.93 -27.73 64.12
C ARG A 322 -23.97 -28.60 64.83
N GLN A 323 -23.89 -28.69 66.15
CA GLN A 323 -24.85 -29.42 66.96
C GLN A 323 -26.27 -28.83 66.83
N HIS A 324 -26.40 -27.50 66.79
CA HIS A 324 -27.69 -26.84 66.57
C HIS A 324 -28.23 -27.08 65.16
N ALA A 325 -27.37 -27.07 64.15
CA ALA A 325 -27.76 -27.40 62.78
C ALA A 325 -28.26 -28.86 62.66
N GLU A 326 -27.53 -29.82 63.25
CA GLU A 326 -27.91 -31.24 63.24
C GLU A 326 -29.19 -31.52 64.05
N GLN A 327 -29.40 -30.79 65.15
CA GLN A 327 -30.61 -30.91 65.97
C GLN A 327 -31.86 -30.39 65.24
N ASP A 328 -31.76 -29.28 64.50
CA ASP A 328 -32.91 -28.72 63.77
C ASP A 328 -33.15 -29.41 62.42
N PHE A 329 -32.13 -30.08 61.86
CA PHE A 329 -32.08 -30.53 60.48
C PHE A 329 -33.40 -31.15 59.97
N SER A 330 -33.92 -32.18 60.63
CA SER A 330 -35.15 -32.87 60.18
C SER A 330 -36.42 -32.02 60.27
N ASN A 331 -36.48 -31.10 61.25
CA ASN A 331 -37.63 -30.20 61.40
C ASN A 331 -37.55 -29.05 60.39
N HIS A 332 -36.36 -28.50 60.20
CA HIS A 332 -36.05 -27.45 59.24
C HIS A 332 -36.37 -27.89 57.81
N ASP A 333 -35.84 -29.03 57.37
CA ASP A 333 -36.04 -29.57 56.03
C ASP A 333 -37.54 -29.75 55.72
N ARG A 334 -38.27 -30.39 56.65
CA ARG A 334 -39.71 -30.62 56.50
C ARG A 334 -40.53 -29.33 56.41
N ARG A 335 -40.13 -28.27 57.12
CA ARG A 335 -40.89 -27.01 57.18
C ARG A 335 -40.53 -26.03 56.06
N HIS A 336 -39.27 -26.02 55.62
CA HIS A 336 -38.75 -24.95 54.79
C HIS A 336 -38.32 -25.40 53.39
N HIS A 337 -38.09 -26.69 53.17
CA HIS A 337 -37.71 -27.25 51.87
C HIS A 337 -38.84 -28.02 51.18
N ALA A 338 -40.08 -27.87 51.66
CA ALA A 338 -41.23 -28.52 51.07
C ALA A 338 -41.39 -28.18 49.57
N CYS A 339 -41.62 -29.21 48.76
CA CYS A 339 -41.91 -29.05 47.34
C CYS A 339 -43.24 -28.31 47.15
N ILE A 340 -43.29 -27.32 46.27
CA ILE A 340 -44.50 -26.54 45.99
C ILE A 340 -45.66 -27.36 45.39
N ALA A 341 -45.38 -28.58 44.91
CA ALA A 341 -46.40 -29.51 44.45
C ALA A 341 -47.15 -30.22 45.60
N GLU A 342 -46.71 -30.05 46.85
CA GLU A 342 -47.35 -30.57 48.07
C GLU A 342 -47.82 -32.03 47.94
N SER A 343 -49.14 -32.28 47.97
CA SER A 343 -49.74 -33.62 47.87
C SER A 343 -49.52 -34.30 46.51
N GLU A 344 -49.27 -33.52 45.45
CA GLU A 344 -48.96 -34.01 44.10
C GLU A 344 -47.45 -34.08 43.82
N CYS A 345 -46.63 -33.84 44.84
CA CYS A 345 -45.19 -34.04 44.78
C CYS A 345 -44.87 -35.50 44.41
N TYR A 346 -43.92 -35.69 43.49
CA TYR A 346 -43.51 -37.01 43.01
C TYR A 346 -43.06 -37.96 44.14
N TYR A 347 -42.45 -37.42 45.20
CA TYR A 347 -41.93 -38.20 46.32
C TYR A 347 -42.87 -38.31 47.52
N ASN A 348 -44.03 -37.64 47.53
CA ASN A 348 -45.01 -37.71 48.62
C ASN A 348 -45.44 -39.17 48.90
N PRO A 349 -45.47 -39.66 50.17
CA PRO A 349 -45.29 -38.96 51.45
C PRO A 349 -43.85 -38.91 51.98
N PHE A 350 -42.87 -39.33 51.21
CA PHE A 350 -41.46 -39.34 51.59
C PHE A 350 -40.77 -38.02 51.21
N SER A 351 -39.75 -37.62 51.98
CA SER A 351 -38.82 -36.57 51.53
C SER A 351 -38.04 -37.07 50.31
N ALA A 352 -37.68 -36.16 49.41
CA ALA A 352 -36.80 -36.50 48.31
C ALA A 352 -35.46 -37.01 48.87
N PRO A 353 -34.89 -38.10 48.32
CA PRO A 353 -33.68 -38.71 48.87
C PRO A 353 -32.43 -37.84 48.70
N ASP A 354 -32.48 -36.83 47.83
CA ASP A 354 -31.40 -35.87 47.60
C ASP A 354 -31.98 -34.56 47.05
N VAL A 355 -31.65 -33.43 47.70
CA VAL A 355 -32.11 -32.09 47.34
C VAL A 355 -31.32 -31.51 46.15
N GLN A 356 -30.18 -32.11 45.79
CA GLN A 356 -29.30 -31.67 44.69
C GLN A 356 -29.92 -31.83 43.29
N GLY A 357 -31.09 -32.47 43.17
CA GLY A 357 -31.88 -32.53 41.93
C GLY A 357 -33.04 -31.54 41.87
N GLY A 358 -33.27 -30.80 42.96
CA GLY A 358 -34.32 -29.80 43.10
C GLY A 358 -33.94 -28.45 42.49
N GLY A 359 -34.93 -27.59 42.31
CA GLY A 359 -34.70 -26.29 41.70
C GLY A 359 -35.92 -25.38 41.67
N ILE A 360 -35.72 -24.15 41.20
CA ILE A 360 -36.76 -23.12 41.17
C ILE A 360 -37.37 -23.03 39.77
N CYS A 361 -38.69 -22.79 39.71
CA CYS A 361 -39.40 -22.47 38.49
C CYS A 361 -38.86 -21.18 37.85
N PRO A 362 -38.31 -21.21 36.62
CA PRO A 362 -37.73 -20.02 36.01
C PRO A 362 -38.71 -18.87 35.78
N ASP A 363 -39.99 -19.21 35.57
CA ASP A 363 -41.05 -18.24 35.32
C ASP A 363 -41.49 -17.52 36.60
N CYS A 364 -41.22 -18.09 37.79
CA CYS A 364 -41.41 -17.40 39.06
C CYS A 364 -40.23 -16.46 39.36
N MET A 365 -39.00 -16.86 39.01
CA MET A 365 -37.82 -16.01 39.24
C MET A 365 -37.87 -14.70 38.45
N THR A 366 -38.43 -14.71 37.23
CA THR A 366 -38.62 -13.46 36.45
C THR A 366 -39.55 -12.47 37.15
N LYS A 367 -40.34 -12.93 38.12
CA LYS A 367 -41.21 -12.13 38.98
C LYS A 367 -40.64 -11.92 40.39
N GLY A 368 -39.40 -12.31 40.63
CA GLY A 368 -38.74 -12.20 41.94
C GLY A 368 -39.25 -13.19 42.99
N GLN A 369 -39.81 -14.35 42.59
CA GLN A 369 -40.35 -15.36 43.51
C GLN A 369 -39.65 -16.72 43.33
N ALA A 370 -39.41 -17.42 44.45
CA ALA A 370 -38.77 -18.74 44.46
C ALA A 370 -39.78 -19.86 44.74
N SER A 371 -40.35 -20.41 43.66
CA SER A 371 -41.18 -21.61 43.66
C SER A 371 -40.32 -22.87 43.51
N PHE A 372 -40.03 -23.53 44.64
CA PHE A 372 -39.14 -24.69 44.70
C PHE A 372 -39.83 -26.01 44.37
N PHE A 373 -39.21 -26.81 43.51
CA PHE A 373 -39.59 -28.18 43.19
C PHE A 373 -38.46 -29.13 43.62
N CYS A 374 -38.81 -30.23 44.29
CA CYS A 374 -37.83 -31.20 44.79
C CYS A 374 -37.08 -31.97 43.69
N SER A 375 -37.60 -31.99 42.46
CA SER A 375 -36.89 -32.58 41.32
C SER A 375 -37.38 -32.03 39.98
N GLN A 376 -36.51 -32.14 38.97
CA GLN A 376 -36.85 -31.85 37.58
C GLN A 376 -38.06 -32.67 37.07
N GLN A 377 -38.22 -33.91 37.55
CA GLN A 377 -39.34 -34.77 37.20
C GLN A 377 -40.65 -34.28 37.84
N CYS A 378 -40.59 -33.88 39.12
CA CYS A 378 -41.72 -33.28 39.82
C CYS A 378 -42.17 -31.98 39.14
N PHE A 379 -41.22 -31.15 38.69
CA PHE A 379 -41.53 -29.95 37.91
C PHE A 379 -42.19 -30.28 36.59
N ARG A 380 -41.66 -31.20 35.77
CA ARG A 380 -42.27 -31.55 34.48
C ARG A 380 -43.72 -32.03 34.62
N LYS A 381 -44.02 -32.79 35.67
CA LYS A 381 -45.37 -33.28 35.95
C LYS A 381 -46.31 -32.15 36.38
N ASN A 382 -45.84 -31.25 37.24
CA ASN A 382 -46.70 -30.27 37.95
C ASN A 382 -46.62 -28.84 37.39
N ALA A 383 -45.72 -28.55 36.44
CA ALA A 383 -45.47 -27.20 35.93
C ALA A 383 -46.71 -26.55 35.31
N ALA A 384 -47.49 -27.31 34.54
CA ALA A 384 -48.70 -26.78 33.89
C ALA A 384 -49.75 -26.33 34.92
N THR A 385 -49.95 -27.12 35.98
CA THR A 385 -50.87 -26.79 37.08
C THR A 385 -50.35 -25.63 37.92
N HIS A 386 -49.07 -25.66 38.28
CA HIS A 386 -48.41 -24.59 39.02
C HIS A 386 -48.51 -23.24 38.31
N ARG A 387 -48.23 -23.18 37.00
CA ARG A 387 -48.34 -21.94 36.19
C ARG A 387 -49.74 -21.34 36.20
N LYS A 388 -50.78 -22.18 36.14
CA LYS A 388 -52.18 -21.74 36.21
C LYS A 388 -52.50 -21.13 37.58
N LEU A 389 -52.04 -21.76 38.66
CA LEU A 389 -52.33 -21.33 40.03
C LEU A 389 -51.50 -20.10 40.45
N ALA A 390 -50.20 -20.13 40.20
CA ALA A 390 -49.26 -19.06 40.55
C ALA A 390 -49.28 -17.89 39.53
N ARG A 391 -50.04 -18.02 38.43
CA ARG A 391 -50.10 -17.05 37.33
C ARG A 391 -48.70 -16.65 36.82
N CYS A 392 -47.76 -17.58 36.83
CA CYS A 392 -46.42 -17.41 36.26
C CYS A 392 -46.40 -18.05 34.85
N GLY A 393 -45.94 -17.32 33.82
CA GLY A 393 -45.88 -17.86 32.44
C GLY A 393 -46.55 -16.99 31.36
N GLY A 394 -46.02 -15.78 31.11
CA GLY A 394 -46.44 -14.90 30.01
C GLY A 394 -45.45 -14.85 28.83
N GLY A 395 -44.43 -15.72 28.80
CA GLY A 395 -43.38 -15.77 27.77
C GLY A 395 -43.00 -17.21 27.41
N ASP A 396 -41.91 -17.39 26.63
CA ASP A 396 -41.47 -18.70 26.15
C ASP A 396 -41.26 -19.71 27.29
N TYR A 397 -41.89 -20.88 27.17
CA TYR A 397 -41.86 -21.95 28.17
C TYR A 397 -40.42 -22.45 28.39
N LYS A 398 -39.86 -22.17 29.57
CA LYS A 398 -38.61 -22.81 30.01
C LYS A 398 -38.91 -24.20 30.57
N ALA A 399 -38.36 -25.22 29.90
CA ALA A 399 -38.65 -26.64 30.16
C ALA A 399 -37.83 -27.28 31.30
N SER A 400 -36.91 -26.52 31.92
CA SER A 400 -36.00 -26.97 32.97
C SER A 400 -36.05 -26.05 34.18
N LEU A 401 -35.82 -26.61 35.36
CA LEU A 401 -35.61 -25.84 36.59
C LEU A 401 -34.26 -25.10 36.53
N GLU A 402 -34.14 -24.00 37.27
CA GLU A 402 -32.82 -23.56 37.73
C GLU A 402 -32.44 -24.45 38.90
N LEU A 403 -31.46 -25.33 38.69
CA LEU A 403 -31.09 -26.36 39.66
C LEU A 403 -30.31 -25.76 40.82
N PHE A 404 -30.57 -26.30 42.01
CA PHE A 404 -29.75 -26.04 43.18
C PHE A 404 -28.46 -26.88 43.09
N HIS A 405 -27.31 -26.23 43.33
CA HIS A 405 -26.01 -26.89 43.44
C HIS A 405 -25.40 -26.49 44.78
N ALA A 406 -25.18 -27.46 45.67
CA ALA A 406 -24.49 -27.20 46.94
C ALA A 406 -23.02 -26.88 46.68
N SER A 407 -22.47 -25.89 47.40
CA SER A 407 -21.03 -25.61 47.40
C SER A 407 -20.30 -26.60 48.32
N GLU A 408 -19.04 -26.90 48.03
CA GLU A 408 -18.26 -27.95 48.74
C GLU A 408 -18.00 -27.66 50.24
N ASN A 409 -18.34 -26.47 50.74
CA ASN A 409 -18.06 -26.03 52.11
C ASN A 409 -19.29 -25.94 53.03
N THR A 410 -20.47 -26.39 52.59
CA THR A 410 -21.68 -26.35 53.40
C THR A 410 -22.14 -27.75 53.81
N ILE A 411 -22.85 -27.86 54.94
CA ILE A 411 -23.40 -29.15 55.37
C ILE A 411 -24.41 -29.60 54.29
N PRO A 412 -24.22 -30.78 53.67
CA PRO A 412 -25.18 -31.30 52.72
C PRO A 412 -26.51 -31.55 53.45
N SER A 413 -27.58 -31.01 52.88
CA SER A 413 -28.95 -31.37 53.25
C SER A 413 -29.24 -32.81 52.86
#